data_AF-A0A097AST8-F1
#
_entry.id   AF-A0A097AST8-F1
#
_cell.length_a   1.000
_cell.length_b   1.000
_cell.length_c   1.000
_cell.angle_alpha   90.00
_cell.angle_beta   90.00
_cell.angle_gamma   90.00
#
_symmetry.space_group_name_H-M   'P 1'
#
loop_
_entity.id
_entity.type
_entity.pdbx_description
1 polymer ?
#
loop_
_entity_poly.entity_id
_entity_poly.type
_entity_poly.pdbx_seq_one_letter_code
_entity_poly.pdbx_strand_id
1 'polypeptide(L)'
;MNELGEFLKNERLKKGMTLEEIQEITKIRTRYLKAIEEGDFSVMPASVYAKGFVKSYAEALGLNGNEVVKKYEYLFREKEKEEIAVTSTQSYMKERRDFSQFFLILKRAIILVLIVGIIGYGFYYVVNQVKKGIAPLPQQKQSEVSTAPDEKTSLPQQETATQQEVKTTVEKVSVTSKKIEYKVLPASQSYKVDISVPGQKCWFSVKVDGLVVYEGLMTNGMSKTFDVKNSIDILMGYPPDVKITVDGVELPRVDVAAPVTIILHT
;
A
#
# COMPACT_ATOMS: atom_id res chain seq x y z
N MET A 1 -10.13 6.68 -40.36
CA MET A 1 -8.89 7.46 -40.42
C MET A 1 -9.20 8.92 -40.13
N ASN A 2 -8.57 9.51 -39.12
CA ASN A 2 -8.74 10.92 -38.76
C ASN A 2 -7.54 11.75 -39.24
N GLU A 3 -7.67 13.08 -39.26
CA GLU A 3 -6.64 14.01 -39.77
C GLU A 3 -5.26 13.79 -39.10
N LEU A 4 -5.26 13.49 -37.80
CA LEU A 4 -4.05 13.21 -37.03
C LEU A 4 -3.32 11.95 -37.52
N GLY A 5 -4.06 10.84 -37.69
CA GLY A 5 -3.50 9.57 -38.12
C GLY A 5 -2.93 9.65 -39.54
N GLU A 6 -3.61 10.35 -40.43
CA GLU A 6 -3.14 10.61 -41.79
C GLU A 6 -1.87 11.47 -41.79
N PHE A 7 -1.85 12.54 -41.00
CA PHE A 7 -0.68 13.39 -40.83
C PHE A 7 0.55 12.60 -40.36
N LEU A 8 0.44 11.82 -39.28
CA LEU A 8 1.55 11.04 -38.74
C LEU A 8 2.01 9.95 -39.71
N LYS A 9 1.09 9.28 -40.39
CA LYS A 9 1.41 8.28 -41.42
C LYS A 9 2.19 8.89 -42.56
N ASN A 10 1.75 10.05 -43.06
CA ASN A 10 2.42 10.73 -44.16
C ASN A 10 3.83 11.20 -43.77
N GLU A 11 4.00 11.75 -42.56
CA GLU A 11 5.32 12.14 -42.05
C GLU A 11 6.25 10.93 -41.87
N ARG A 12 5.73 9.79 -41.39
CA ARG A 12 6.49 8.54 -41.31
C ARG A 12 6.95 8.06 -42.70
N LEU A 13 6.03 8.03 -43.66
CA LEU A 13 6.33 7.58 -45.02
C LEU A 13 7.32 8.50 -45.73
N LYS A 14 7.24 9.83 -45.53
CA LYS A 14 8.25 10.78 -46.04
C LYS A 14 9.65 10.51 -45.50
N LYS A 15 9.76 10.01 -44.28
CA LYS A 15 11.02 9.60 -43.66
C LYS A 15 11.46 8.19 -44.02
N GLY A 16 10.66 7.44 -44.79
CA GLY A 16 10.94 6.06 -45.16
C GLY A 16 10.93 5.09 -43.98
N MET A 17 10.31 5.47 -42.85
CA MET A 17 10.34 4.66 -41.63
C MET A 17 9.21 3.63 -41.61
N THR A 18 9.51 2.43 -41.13
CA THR A 18 8.54 1.37 -40.86
C THR A 18 7.87 1.57 -39.49
N LEU A 19 6.74 0.91 -39.24
CA LEU A 19 6.12 0.98 -37.91
C LEU A 19 6.96 0.23 -36.86
N GLU A 20 7.71 -0.78 -37.29
CA GLU A 20 8.64 -1.56 -36.47
C GLU A 20 9.79 -0.69 -35.96
N GLU A 21 10.35 0.19 -36.79
CA GLU A 21 11.36 1.17 -36.38
C GLU A 21 10.80 2.18 -35.38
N ILE A 22 9.59 2.70 -35.62
CA ILE A 22 8.93 3.60 -34.66
C ILE A 22 8.66 2.86 -33.34
N GLN A 23 8.27 1.58 -33.37
CA GLN A 23 8.12 0.76 -32.17
C GLN A 23 9.46 0.63 -31.43
N GLU A 24 10.58 0.42 -32.13
CA GLU A 24 11.88 0.33 -31.48
C GLU A 24 12.30 1.64 -30.80
N ILE A 25 12.00 2.78 -31.39
CA ILE A 25 12.32 4.10 -30.83
C ILE A 25 11.41 4.43 -29.63
N THR A 26 10.10 4.25 -29.80
CA THR A 26 9.09 4.71 -28.82
C THR A 26 8.75 3.68 -27.76
N LYS A 27 9.09 2.40 -28.00
CA LYS A 27 8.63 1.23 -27.25
C LYS A 27 7.11 1.05 -27.23
N ILE A 28 6.39 1.72 -28.14
CA ILE A 28 4.96 1.55 -28.35
C ILE A 28 4.75 0.42 -29.35
N ARG A 29 3.96 -0.60 -28.97
CA ARG A 29 3.70 -1.75 -29.84
C ARG A 29 3.12 -1.32 -31.19
N THR A 30 3.55 -1.96 -32.28
CA THR A 30 3.12 -1.69 -33.67
C THR A 30 1.61 -1.67 -33.82
N ARG A 31 0.89 -2.56 -33.11
CA ARG A 31 -0.59 -2.58 -33.13
C ARG A 31 -1.22 -1.24 -32.72
N TYR A 32 -0.60 -0.52 -31.79
CA TYR A 32 -1.10 0.78 -31.32
C TYR A 32 -0.67 1.91 -32.24
N LEU A 33 0.54 1.84 -32.81
CA LEU A 33 0.99 2.82 -33.81
C LEU A 33 0.10 2.76 -35.06
N LYS A 34 -0.21 1.55 -35.53
CA LYS A 34 -1.18 1.32 -36.62
C LYS A 34 -2.56 1.88 -36.26
N ALA A 35 -3.04 1.60 -35.05
CA ALA A 35 -4.32 2.13 -34.57
C ALA A 35 -4.35 3.67 -34.54
N ILE A 36 -3.24 4.34 -34.20
CA ILE A 36 -3.12 5.81 -34.28
C ILE A 36 -3.22 6.28 -35.73
N GLU A 37 -2.49 5.64 -36.66
CA GLU A 37 -2.58 5.98 -38.09
C GLU A 37 -4.00 5.79 -38.63
N GLU A 38 -4.72 4.75 -38.19
CA GLU A 38 -6.09 4.44 -38.62
C GLU A 38 -7.15 5.31 -37.90
N GLY A 39 -6.75 6.03 -36.85
CA GLY A 39 -7.63 6.80 -35.98
C GLY A 39 -8.50 5.95 -35.04
N ASP A 40 -8.21 4.65 -34.91
CA ASP A 40 -8.94 3.71 -34.08
C ASP A 40 -8.35 3.62 -32.67
N PHE A 41 -8.70 4.59 -31.81
CA PHE A 41 -8.24 4.52 -30.43
C PHE A 41 -9.02 3.52 -29.55
N SER A 42 -9.95 2.72 -30.09
CA SER A 42 -10.70 1.72 -29.29
C SER A 42 -9.83 0.52 -28.88
N VAL A 43 -8.79 0.24 -29.66
CA VAL A 43 -7.82 -0.84 -29.45
C VAL A 43 -6.80 -0.49 -28.36
N MET A 44 -6.81 0.76 -27.87
CA MET A 44 -5.88 1.21 -26.85
C MET A 44 -6.12 0.50 -25.51
N PRO A 45 -5.07 0.13 -24.76
CA PRO A 45 -5.23 -0.59 -23.49
C PRO A 45 -5.90 0.28 -22.41
N ALA A 46 -5.72 1.59 -22.50
CA ALA A 46 -6.57 2.59 -21.85
C ALA A 46 -6.57 3.85 -22.72
N SER A 47 -7.73 4.50 -22.84
CA SER A 47 -7.93 5.68 -23.68
C SER A 47 -7.03 6.86 -23.31
N VAL A 48 -6.70 6.98 -22.02
CA VAL A 48 -5.77 7.98 -21.47
C VAL A 48 -4.37 7.92 -22.09
N TYR A 49 -3.96 6.79 -22.66
CA TYR A 49 -2.64 6.64 -23.28
C TYR A 49 -2.56 7.21 -24.70
N ALA A 50 -3.70 7.46 -25.38
CA ALA A 50 -3.71 7.91 -26.77
C ALA A 50 -2.91 9.21 -26.97
N LYS A 51 -3.10 10.19 -26.09
CA LYS A 51 -2.39 11.48 -26.12
C LYS A 51 -0.88 11.31 -25.96
N GLY A 52 -0.47 10.43 -25.04
CA GLY A 52 0.94 10.13 -24.78
C GLY A 52 1.61 9.43 -25.97
N PHE A 53 0.94 8.44 -26.55
CA PHE A 53 1.47 7.72 -27.71
C PHE A 53 1.60 8.60 -28.95
N VAL A 54 0.62 9.47 -29.19
CA VAL A 54 0.68 10.45 -30.28
C VAL A 54 1.86 11.40 -30.09
N LYS A 55 2.09 11.87 -28.86
CA LYS A 55 3.26 12.70 -28.53
C LYS A 55 4.57 11.99 -28.86
N SER A 56 4.76 10.79 -28.32
CA SER A 56 6.00 10.02 -28.52
C SER A 56 6.22 9.63 -29.98
N TYR A 57 5.15 9.34 -30.73
CA TYR A 57 5.24 9.07 -32.16
C TYR A 57 5.69 10.33 -32.93
N ALA A 58 5.07 11.49 -32.66
CA ALA A 58 5.52 12.74 -33.26
C ALA A 58 7.00 13.05 -32.96
N GLU A 59 7.44 12.84 -31.71
CA GLU A 59 8.85 13.01 -31.30
C GLU A 59 9.79 12.03 -32.02
N ALA A 60 9.40 10.78 -32.21
CA ALA A 60 10.17 9.80 -32.99
C ALA A 60 10.28 10.19 -34.47
N LEU A 61 9.27 10.88 -35.01
CA LEU A 61 9.31 11.51 -36.32
C LEU A 61 10.06 12.85 -36.32
N GLY A 62 10.74 13.23 -35.23
CA GLY A 62 11.49 14.49 -35.13
C GLY A 62 10.62 15.75 -35.19
N LEU A 63 9.33 15.63 -34.90
CA LEU A 63 8.40 16.75 -34.79
C LEU A 63 8.33 17.22 -33.33
N ASN A 64 7.80 18.43 -33.11
CA ASN A 64 7.46 18.87 -31.76
C ASN A 64 6.18 18.18 -31.29
N GLY A 65 6.32 17.14 -30.46
CA GLY A 65 5.18 16.35 -30.00
C GLY A 65 4.13 17.15 -29.22
N ASN A 66 4.54 18.19 -28.47
CA ASN A 66 3.59 19.03 -27.74
C ASN A 66 2.73 19.87 -28.69
N GLU A 67 3.32 20.38 -29.77
CA GLU A 67 2.58 21.14 -30.79
C GLU A 67 1.61 20.27 -31.57
N VAL A 68 2.03 19.05 -31.96
CA VAL A 68 1.14 18.10 -32.64
C VAL A 68 -0.05 17.76 -31.75
N VAL A 69 0.20 17.42 -30.48
CA VAL A 69 -0.87 17.11 -29.53
C VAL A 69 -1.81 18.30 -29.31
N LYS A 70 -1.27 19.52 -29.21
CA LYS A 70 -2.08 20.74 -29.06
C LYS A 70 -2.95 20.99 -30.28
N LYS A 71 -2.40 20.82 -31.50
CA LYS A 71 -3.13 21.01 -32.76
C LYS A 71 -4.34 20.07 -32.86
N TYR A 72 -4.19 18.82 -32.41
CA TYR A 72 -5.22 17.80 -32.49
C TYR A 72 -5.92 17.53 -31.14
N GLU A 73 -5.86 18.47 -30.19
CA GLU A 73 -6.41 18.27 -28.84
C GLU A 73 -7.92 18.00 -28.85
N TYR A 74 -8.64 18.57 -29.81
CA TYR A 74 -10.09 18.42 -29.96
C TYR A 74 -10.52 16.95 -30.15
N LEU A 75 -9.71 16.15 -30.86
CA LEU A 75 -9.99 14.72 -31.11
C LEU A 75 -9.98 13.89 -29.82
N PHE A 76 -9.16 14.27 -28.84
CA PHE A 76 -9.10 13.56 -27.56
C PHE A 76 -10.24 13.97 -26.62
N ARG A 77 -10.69 15.22 -26.68
CA ARG A 77 -11.75 15.76 -25.83
C ARG A 77 -13.13 15.19 -26.19
N GLU A 78 -13.39 15.01 -27.47
CA GLU A 78 -14.65 14.41 -27.94
C GLU A 78 -14.77 12.97 -27.46
N LYS A 79 -13.67 12.20 -27.56
CA LYS A 79 -13.62 10.82 -27.09
C LYS A 79 -13.74 10.68 -25.57
N GLU A 80 -13.12 11.59 -24.81
CA GLU A 80 -13.29 11.62 -23.34
C GLU A 80 -14.75 11.86 -22.94
N LYS A 81 -15.47 12.73 -23.67
CA LYS A 81 -16.91 12.96 -23.42
C LYS A 81 -17.75 11.73 -23.75
N GLU A 82 -17.47 11.04 -24.85
CA GLU A 82 -18.17 9.79 -25.22
C GLU A 82 -17.92 8.69 -24.21
N GLU A 83 -16.69 8.49 -23.75
CA GLU A 83 -16.37 7.49 -22.72
C GLU A 83 -17.02 7.81 -21.37
N ILE A 84 -17.10 9.09 -20.98
CA ILE A 84 -17.84 9.51 -19.78
C ILE A 84 -19.34 9.26 -19.93
N ALA A 85 -19.91 9.43 -21.14
CA ALA A 85 -21.31 9.17 -21.40
C ALA A 85 -21.64 7.66 -21.32
N VAL A 86 -20.78 6.79 -21.85
CA VAL A 86 -20.98 5.32 -21.85
C VAL A 86 -20.63 4.69 -20.49
N THR A 87 -19.68 5.27 -19.74
CA THR A 87 -19.30 4.81 -18.40
C THR A 87 -20.30 5.23 -17.31
N SER A 88 -21.37 5.97 -17.66
CA SER A 88 -22.39 6.40 -16.71
C SER A 88 -23.31 5.28 -16.18
N THR A 89 -23.20 4.04 -16.68
CA THR A 89 -23.85 2.85 -16.11
C THR A 89 -22.97 1.99 -15.21
N GLN A 90 -21.71 2.34 -14.98
CA GLN A 90 -20.91 1.73 -13.91
C GLN A 90 -20.21 2.78 -13.06
N SER A 91 -20.91 3.11 -11.96
CA SER A 91 -20.38 3.47 -10.65
C SER A 91 -18.85 3.48 -10.51
N TYR A 92 -18.23 4.61 -10.81
CA TYR A 92 -17.07 5.09 -10.07
C TYR A 92 -17.31 6.55 -9.75
N MET A 93 -17.81 6.80 -8.53
CA MET A 93 -17.82 8.13 -7.94
C MET A 93 -16.37 8.61 -7.82
N LYS A 94 -15.89 9.34 -8.83
CA LYS A 94 -14.74 10.21 -8.69
C LYS A 94 -15.19 11.41 -7.88
N GLU A 95 -15.05 11.28 -6.57
CA GLU A 95 -15.30 12.33 -5.59
C GLU A 95 -14.40 13.53 -5.95
N ARG A 96 -14.96 14.48 -6.71
CA ARG A 96 -14.37 15.79 -6.93
C ARG A 96 -14.32 16.48 -5.59
N ARG A 97 -13.13 16.58 -5.03
CA ARG A 97 -12.50 17.81 -4.54
C ARG A 97 -13.46 18.91 -4.01
N ASP A 98 -14.35 18.57 -3.09
CA ASP A 98 -15.05 19.52 -2.20
C ASP A 98 -15.29 18.97 -0.78
N PHE A 99 -14.83 17.75 -0.49
CA PHE A 99 -15.02 17.11 0.82
C PHE A 99 -14.10 17.65 1.93
N SER A 100 -13.06 18.43 1.59
CA SER A 100 -12.09 18.95 2.56
C SER A 100 -12.72 19.94 3.55
N GLN A 101 -13.58 20.84 3.07
CA GLN A 101 -14.17 21.88 3.92
C GLN A 101 -15.27 21.32 4.82
N PHE A 102 -16.08 20.39 4.30
CA PHE A 102 -17.14 19.74 5.09
C PHE A 102 -16.54 18.87 6.21
N PHE A 103 -15.48 18.10 5.93
CA PHE A 103 -14.80 17.29 6.94
C PHE A 103 -14.05 18.15 7.97
N LEU A 104 -13.53 19.32 7.59
CA LEU A 104 -12.91 20.27 8.52
C LEU A 104 -13.94 20.93 9.45
N ILE A 105 -15.12 21.30 8.94
CA ILE A 105 -16.22 21.84 9.74
C ILE A 105 -16.76 20.76 10.70
N LEU A 106 -16.94 19.53 10.20
CA LEU A 106 -17.40 18.40 11.01
C LEU A 106 -16.40 18.04 12.11
N LYS A 107 -15.09 18.04 11.81
CA LYS A 107 -14.04 17.83 12.81
C LYS A 107 -14.04 18.92 13.89
N ARG A 108 -14.23 20.19 13.53
CA ARG A 108 -14.34 21.30 14.51
C ARG A 108 -15.57 21.15 15.42
N ALA A 109 -16.70 20.75 14.86
CA ALA A 109 -17.92 20.52 15.62
C ALA A 109 -17.77 19.36 16.62
N ILE A 110 -17.17 18.23 16.20
CA ILE A 110 -16.92 17.07 17.08
C ILE A 110 -15.98 17.45 18.24
N ILE A 111 -14.93 18.23 17.96
CA ILE A 111 -13.99 18.69 18.99
C ILE A 111 -14.70 19.59 20.01
N LEU A 112 -15.56 20.52 19.58
CA LEU A 112 -16.33 21.38 20.48
C LEU A 112 -17.30 20.58 21.35
N VAL A 113 -18.00 19.59 20.79
CA VAL A 113 -18.91 18.72 21.55
C VAL A 113 -18.15 17.90 22.59
N LEU A 114 -16.97 17.37 22.25
CA LEU A 114 -16.13 16.66 23.22
C LEU A 114 -15.64 17.58 24.34
N ILE A 115 -15.24 18.81 24.04
CA ILE A 115 -14.81 19.79 25.06
C ILE A 115 -15.98 20.12 26.00
N VAL A 116 -17.18 20.40 25.46
CA VAL A 116 -18.37 20.67 26.27
C VAL A 116 -18.77 19.44 27.09
N GLY A 117 -18.66 18.24 26.52
CA GLY A 117 -18.90 16.97 27.22
C GLY A 117 -17.93 16.75 28.38
N ILE A 118 -16.63 17.03 28.20
CA ILE A 118 -15.62 16.92 29.26
C ILE A 118 -15.86 17.94 30.36
N ILE A 119 -16.19 19.20 30.01
CA ILE A 119 -16.52 20.24 30.98
C ILE A 119 -17.79 19.89 31.77
N GLY A 120 -18.83 19.42 31.07
CA GLY A 120 -20.09 18.98 31.69
C GLY A 120 -19.89 17.76 32.60
N TYR A 121 -19.07 16.79 32.18
CA TYR A 121 -18.72 15.63 32.99
C TYR A 121 -17.89 16.02 34.22
N GLY A 122 -16.93 16.93 34.08
CA GLY A 122 -16.16 17.48 35.20
C GLY A 122 -17.05 18.21 36.21
N PHE A 123 -17.98 19.04 35.74
CA PHE A 123 -18.95 19.72 36.60
C PHE A 123 -19.87 18.72 37.30
N TYR A 124 -20.37 17.72 36.59
CA TYR A 124 -21.14 16.62 37.17
C TYR A 124 -20.34 15.89 38.26
N TYR A 125 -19.08 15.56 38.00
CA TYR A 125 -18.20 14.86 38.93
C TYR A 125 -17.95 15.68 40.20
N VAL A 126 -17.71 17.00 40.07
CA VAL A 126 -17.52 17.91 41.22
C VAL A 126 -18.81 18.06 42.03
N VAL A 127 -19.97 18.25 41.40
CA VAL A 127 -21.26 18.30 42.10
C VAL A 127 -21.55 16.99 42.82
N ASN A 128 -21.17 15.85 42.22
CA ASN A 128 -21.34 14.54 42.83
C ASN A 128 -20.37 14.33 44.02
N GLN A 129 -19.17 14.92 43.97
CA GLN A 129 -18.24 14.97 45.10
C GLN A 129 -18.73 15.92 46.21
N VAL A 130 -19.42 17.01 45.90
CA VAL A 130 -20.02 17.91 46.91
C VAL A 130 -21.25 17.28 47.58
N LYS A 131 -22.00 16.42 46.88
CA LYS A 131 -23.11 15.62 47.46
C LYS A 131 -22.62 14.44 48.32
N LYS A 132 -21.42 13.91 48.05
CA LYS A 132 -20.74 12.92 48.90
C LYS A 132 -19.86 13.66 49.90
N GLY A 133 -20.51 14.18 50.94
CA GLY A 133 -19.97 15.06 51.98
C GLY A 133 -18.47 15.00 52.26
N ILE A 134 -17.90 16.19 52.39
CA ILE A 134 -16.61 16.46 53.04
C ILE A 134 -16.60 15.73 54.39
N ALA A 135 -15.66 14.79 54.57
CA ALA A 135 -15.33 14.18 55.84
C ALA A 135 -13.89 14.55 56.26
N PRO A 136 -13.61 14.65 57.58
CA PRO A 136 -12.51 15.46 58.11
C PRO A 136 -11.14 14.77 58.02
N LEU A 137 -10.07 15.58 58.09
CA LEU A 137 -8.69 15.12 58.17
C LEU A 137 -8.47 14.12 59.34
N PRO A 138 -7.79 12.98 59.11
CA PRO A 138 -7.32 12.14 60.19
C PRO A 138 -6.10 12.77 60.90
N GLN A 139 -6.20 12.87 62.22
CA GLN A 139 -5.12 13.23 63.13
C GLN A 139 -3.93 12.27 63.03
N GLN A 140 -2.73 12.84 63.19
CA GLN A 140 -1.48 12.12 63.42
C GLN A 140 -1.59 11.13 64.58
N LYS A 141 -1.03 9.93 64.40
CA LYS A 141 -0.42 9.17 65.49
C LYS A 141 0.96 8.67 65.03
N GLN A 142 1.94 8.98 65.85
CA GLN A 142 3.38 8.82 65.67
C GLN A 142 3.90 7.52 66.29
N SER A 143 5.10 7.11 65.80
CA SER A 143 6.07 6.13 66.33
C SER A 143 5.83 4.67 65.89
N GLU A 144 6.80 3.91 65.37
CA GLU A 144 8.26 3.80 65.61
C GLU A 144 8.88 3.08 64.38
N VAL A 145 9.83 3.64 63.59
CA VAL A 145 11.31 3.62 63.67
C VAL A 145 11.98 2.25 63.95
N SER A 146 12.70 1.75 62.93
CA SER A 146 13.99 1.01 62.88
C SER A 146 13.93 -0.13 61.85
N THR A 147 14.85 -0.37 60.92
CA THR A 147 16.18 0.19 60.60
C THR A 147 16.50 -0.31 59.17
N ALA A 148 17.12 0.52 58.34
CA ALA A 148 17.67 0.18 57.02
C ALA A 148 19.06 -0.50 57.16
N PRO A 149 19.87 -0.67 56.08
CA PRO A 149 19.65 -1.18 54.72
C PRO A 149 20.63 -2.37 54.43
N ASP A 150 20.54 -3.05 53.28
CA ASP A 150 21.76 -3.35 52.52
C ASP A 150 21.53 -3.90 51.10
N GLU A 151 22.51 -3.58 50.27
CA GLU A 151 22.58 -3.60 48.82
C GLU A 151 23.29 -4.88 48.30
N LYS A 152 23.06 -5.17 47.01
CA LYS A 152 23.92 -5.93 46.06
C LYS A 152 23.92 -7.48 46.03
N THR A 153 23.43 -7.96 44.88
CA THR A 153 24.09 -8.86 43.90
C THR A 153 24.46 -10.30 44.29
N SER A 154 23.82 -11.27 43.63
CA SER A 154 24.48 -12.36 42.88
C SER A 154 23.47 -13.28 42.15
N LEU A 155 23.71 -13.55 40.86
CA LEU A 155 23.37 -14.79 40.13
C LEU A 155 24.47 -15.85 40.44
N PRO A 156 24.30 -17.19 40.29
CA PRO A 156 23.61 -17.87 39.16
C PRO A 156 22.86 -19.22 39.43
N GLN A 157 21.84 -19.47 38.57
CA GLN A 157 21.50 -20.70 37.82
C GLN A 157 21.36 -22.09 38.50
N GLN A 158 20.17 -22.72 38.44
CA GLN A 158 19.80 -23.87 37.57
C GLN A 158 18.40 -24.48 37.87
N GLU A 159 17.58 -24.62 36.81
CA GLU A 159 16.79 -25.82 36.38
C GLU A 159 15.93 -26.62 37.41
N THR A 160 14.64 -26.95 37.24
CA THR A 160 13.90 -27.49 36.07
C THR A 160 12.38 -27.54 36.35
N ALA A 161 11.60 -27.62 35.25
CA ALA A 161 10.21 -28.12 35.07
C ALA A 161 9.05 -27.13 35.23
N THR A 162 8.09 -26.95 34.31
CA THR A 162 7.83 -27.43 32.94
C THR A 162 6.71 -26.52 32.41
N GLN A 163 6.93 -25.77 31.33
CA GLN A 163 5.84 -25.18 30.54
C GLN A 163 6.11 -25.47 29.07
N GLN A 164 5.14 -26.13 28.44
CA GLN A 164 5.20 -26.60 27.07
C GLN A 164 5.37 -25.41 26.10
N GLU A 165 6.48 -25.42 25.37
CA GLU A 165 6.67 -24.63 24.16
C GLU A 165 5.67 -25.09 23.10
N VAL A 166 4.71 -24.24 22.74
CA VAL A 166 3.89 -24.41 21.54
C VAL A 166 4.78 -24.03 20.36
N LYS A 167 5.36 -25.03 19.69
CA LYS A 167 6.27 -24.83 18.57
C LYS A 167 5.46 -24.50 17.30
N THR A 168 5.45 -23.23 16.89
CA THR A 168 4.87 -22.79 15.61
C THR A 168 5.53 -23.54 14.46
N THR A 169 4.74 -24.28 13.67
CA THR A 169 5.22 -25.06 12.52
C THR A 169 4.63 -24.47 11.26
N VAL A 170 5.48 -24.16 10.27
CA VAL A 170 5.07 -23.62 8.97
C VAL A 170 5.20 -24.70 7.91
N GLU A 171 4.09 -25.14 7.33
CA GLU A 171 4.07 -26.14 6.25
C GLU A 171 3.85 -25.46 4.89
N LYS A 172 4.65 -25.82 3.89
CA LYS A 172 4.51 -25.32 2.51
C LYS A 172 3.35 -26.07 1.83
N VAL A 173 2.26 -25.39 1.52
CA VAL A 173 1.04 -25.99 0.97
C VAL A 173 1.05 -26.03 -0.55
N SER A 174 1.55 -24.97 -1.21
CA SER A 174 1.60 -24.94 -2.67
C SER A 174 2.67 -23.98 -3.21
N VAL A 175 3.19 -24.29 -4.40
CA VAL A 175 4.16 -23.46 -5.14
C VAL A 175 3.72 -23.39 -6.59
N THR A 176 3.56 -22.17 -7.09
CA THR A 176 3.38 -21.85 -8.51
C THR A 176 4.47 -20.87 -8.93
N SER A 177 4.65 -20.65 -10.23
CA SER A 177 5.65 -19.74 -10.80
C SER A 177 5.60 -18.30 -10.27
N LYS A 178 4.50 -17.86 -9.64
CA LYS A 178 4.30 -16.49 -9.10
C LYS A 178 3.70 -16.42 -7.70
N LYS A 179 3.35 -17.56 -7.09
CA LYS A 179 2.69 -17.60 -5.77
C LYS A 179 3.24 -18.76 -4.95
N ILE A 180 3.56 -18.52 -3.69
CA ILE A 180 3.93 -19.53 -2.71
C ILE A 180 2.96 -19.44 -1.54
N GLU A 181 2.43 -20.57 -1.09
CA GLU A 181 1.44 -20.62 -0.01
C GLU A 181 1.94 -21.50 1.12
N TYR A 182 1.81 -20.99 2.34
CA TYR A 182 2.25 -21.61 3.57
C TYR A 182 1.10 -21.61 4.57
N LYS A 183 0.98 -22.72 5.32
CA LYS A 183 0.04 -22.86 6.43
C LYS A 183 0.81 -22.77 7.75
N VAL A 184 0.34 -21.92 8.64
CA VAL A 184 0.92 -21.69 9.97
C VAL A 184 0.08 -22.42 11.01
N LEU A 185 0.69 -23.33 11.77
CA LEU A 185 0.02 -24.09 12.82
C LEU A 185 0.63 -23.76 14.19
N PRO A 186 -0.19 -23.65 15.27
CA PRO A 186 -1.64 -23.89 15.32
C PRO A 186 -2.49 -22.69 14.84
N ALA A 187 -3.61 -22.98 14.18
CA ALA A 187 -4.42 -21.98 13.48
C ALA A 187 -5.11 -20.94 14.40
N SER A 188 -5.14 -21.19 15.71
CA SER A 188 -5.89 -20.43 16.71
C SER A 188 -5.07 -19.33 17.41
N GLN A 189 -3.83 -19.09 16.99
CA GLN A 189 -2.92 -18.13 17.62
C GLN A 189 -2.45 -17.08 16.61
N SER A 190 -2.45 -15.81 17.03
CA SER A 190 -1.82 -14.74 16.26
C SER A 190 -0.32 -14.96 16.18
N TYR A 191 0.27 -14.71 15.02
CA TYR A 191 1.70 -14.91 14.77
C TYR A 191 2.36 -13.62 14.27
N LYS A 192 3.66 -13.50 14.51
CA LYS A 192 4.47 -12.37 14.06
C LYS A 192 5.22 -12.74 12.80
N VAL A 193 5.17 -11.85 11.81
CA VAL A 193 5.95 -11.97 10.58
C VAL A 193 6.95 -10.85 10.48
N ASP A 194 8.24 -11.17 10.48
CA ASP A 194 9.30 -10.21 10.22
C ASP A 194 9.79 -10.35 8.78
N ILE A 195 9.85 -9.22 8.07
CA ILE A 195 10.41 -9.11 6.73
C ILE A 195 11.68 -8.30 6.84
N SER A 196 12.81 -8.84 6.39
CA SER A 196 14.12 -8.19 6.41
C SER A 196 14.75 -8.16 5.03
N VAL A 197 15.35 -7.02 4.67
CA VAL A 197 16.00 -6.80 3.37
C VAL A 197 17.48 -6.47 3.60
N PRO A 198 18.33 -7.45 3.91
CA PRO A 198 19.76 -7.25 4.17
C PRO A 198 20.54 -6.82 2.91
N GLY A 199 20.06 -7.21 1.73
CA GLY A 199 20.72 -6.94 0.45
C GLY A 199 20.09 -5.77 -0.31
N GLN A 200 19.78 -6.03 -1.57
CA GLN A 200 19.32 -5.00 -2.52
C GLN A 200 17.89 -4.53 -2.26
N LYS A 201 17.56 -3.37 -2.83
CA LYS A 201 16.20 -2.80 -2.75
C LYS A 201 15.13 -3.75 -3.28
N CYS A 202 14.04 -3.88 -2.55
CA CYS A 202 12.86 -4.64 -2.96
C CYS A 202 11.60 -3.84 -2.64
N TRP A 203 10.66 -3.81 -3.58
CA TRP A 203 9.34 -3.21 -3.35
C TRP A 203 8.38 -4.26 -2.79
N PHE A 204 7.59 -3.86 -1.80
CA PHE A 204 6.63 -4.71 -1.11
C PHE A 204 5.23 -4.09 -1.12
N SER A 205 4.22 -4.95 -1.24
CA SER A 205 2.86 -4.69 -0.79
C SER A 205 2.46 -5.81 0.17
N VAL A 206 2.17 -5.42 1.41
CA VAL A 206 1.83 -6.34 2.49
C VAL A 206 0.37 -6.09 2.88
N LYS A 207 -0.44 -7.15 2.81
CA LYS A 207 -1.82 -7.15 3.28
C LYS A 207 -1.96 -8.08 4.46
N VAL A 208 -2.51 -7.59 5.57
CA VAL A 208 -2.86 -8.42 6.73
C VAL A 208 -4.38 -8.47 6.80
N ASP A 209 -4.94 -9.68 6.84
CA ASP A 209 -6.38 -9.95 6.85
C ASP A 209 -7.13 -9.21 5.72
N GLY A 210 -6.51 -9.10 4.55
CA GLY A 210 -7.04 -8.42 3.36
C GLY A 210 -6.84 -6.91 3.30
N LEU A 211 -6.36 -6.27 4.37
CA LEU A 211 -6.10 -4.83 4.44
C LEU A 211 -4.63 -4.53 4.13
N VAL A 212 -4.36 -3.58 3.22
CA VAL A 212 -3.00 -3.12 2.93
C VAL A 212 -2.44 -2.38 4.15
N VAL A 213 -1.47 -2.98 4.83
CA VAL A 213 -0.80 -2.40 6.02
C VAL A 213 0.55 -1.77 5.69
N TYR A 214 1.15 -2.17 4.56
CA TYR A 214 2.38 -1.58 4.08
C TYR A 214 2.47 -1.63 2.56
N GLU A 215 2.88 -0.53 1.95
CA GLU A 215 3.22 -0.45 0.53
C GLU A 215 4.41 0.47 0.37
N GLY A 216 5.50 -0.03 -0.21
CA GLY A 216 6.72 0.76 -0.29
C GLY A 216 7.96 -0.03 -0.63
N LEU A 217 9.04 0.71 -0.81
CA LEU A 217 10.34 0.18 -1.17
C LEU A 217 11.18 0.04 0.09
N MET A 218 11.67 -1.18 0.36
CA MET A 218 12.59 -1.47 1.46
C MET A 218 14.01 -1.66 0.92
N THR A 219 15.02 -1.19 1.64
CA THR A 219 16.44 -1.16 1.28
C THR A 219 17.33 -1.48 2.48
N ASN A 220 18.59 -1.86 2.23
CA ASN A 220 19.75 -1.84 3.13
C ASN A 220 19.43 -2.03 4.63
N GLY A 221 19.18 -3.28 5.02
CA GLY A 221 19.06 -3.67 6.43
C GLY A 221 17.75 -3.28 7.11
N MET A 222 16.80 -2.68 6.38
CA MET A 222 15.48 -2.41 6.93
C MET A 222 14.71 -3.71 7.18
N SER A 223 14.06 -3.77 8.33
CA SER A 223 13.10 -4.80 8.68
C SER A 223 11.76 -4.20 9.08
N LYS A 224 10.70 -4.97 8.90
CA LYS A 224 9.35 -4.66 9.38
C LYS A 224 8.71 -5.90 9.96
N THR A 225 8.09 -5.73 11.12
CA THR A 225 7.33 -6.76 11.83
C THR A 225 5.84 -6.48 11.70
N PHE A 226 5.06 -7.53 11.46
CA PHE A 226 3.61 -7.48 11.35
C PHE A 226 2.98 -8.50 12.30
N ASP A 227 2.02 -8.07 13.11
CA ASP A 227 1.18 -8.94 13.92
C ASP A 227 -0.02 -9.42 13.07
N VAL A 228 -0.16 -10.74 12.89
CA VAL A 228 -1.15 -11.34 11.99
C VAL A 228 -2.11 -12.23 12.77
N LYS A 229 -3.41 -12.12 12.47
CA LYS A 229 -4.46 -12.93 13.12
C LYS A 229 -4.90 -14.12 12.28
N ASN A 230 -5.22 -13.91 11.00
CA ASN A 230 -5.72 -14.99 10.13
C ASN A 230 -4.82 -15.19 8.91
N SER A 231 -4.51 -14.12 8.18
CA SER A 231 -3.66 -14.24 6.98
C SER A 231 -2.83 -13.01 6.67
N ILE A 232 -1.73 -13.23 5.96
CA ILE A 232 -0.89 -12.16 5.42
C ILE A 232 -0.46 -12.51 3.99
N ASP A 233 -0.67 -11.57 3.08
CA ASP A 233 -0.22 -11.61 1.70
C ASP A 233 0.96 -10.66 1.53
N ILE A 234 2.09 -11.19 1.07
CA ILE A 234 3.34 -10.46 0.88
C ILE A 234 3.69 -10.51 -0.60
N LEU A 235 3.33 -9.45 -1.33
CA LEU A 235 3.73 -9.27 -2.72
C LEU A 235 5.09 -8.58 -2.78
N MET A 236 6.05 -9.20 -3.46
CA MET A 236 7.40 -8.69 -3.66
C MET A 236 7.66 -8.43 -5.13
N GLY A 237 8.13 -7.23 -5.46
CA GLY A 237 8.41 -6.81 -6.83
C GLY A 237 9.65 -7.46 -7.43
N TYR A 238 10.73 -7.54 -6.67
CA TYR A 238 12.00 -8.20 -7.04
C TYR A 238 12.76 -8.57 -5.77
N PRO A 239 12.65 -9.82 -5.26
CA PRO A 239 13.22 -10.20 -3.96
C PRO A 239 14.52 -11.02 -4.09
N PRO A 240 15.67 -10.43 -4.45
CA PRO A 240 16.91 -11.19 -4.58
C PRO A 240 17.38 -11.74 -3.23
N ASP A 241 17.28 -10.97 -2.14
CA ASP A 241 17.83 -11.31 -0.81
C ASP A 241 16.86 -11.02 0.34
N VAL A 242 15.56 -11.21 0.12
CA VAL A 242 14.55 -10.99 1.15
C VAL A 242 14.50 -12.18 2.11
N LYS A 243 14.52 -11.90 3.41
CA LYS A 243 14.32 -12.88 4.48
C LYS A 243 12.98 -12.65 5.15
N ILE A 244 12.24 -13.73 5.38
CA ILE A 244 10.95 -13.70 6.06
C ILE A 244 10.99 -14.72 7.19
N THR A 245 10.67 -14.28 8.41
CA THR A 245 10.55 -15.14 9.59
C THR A 245 9.14 -15.09 10.15
N VAL A 246 8.62 -16.23 10.59
CA VAL A 246 7.31 -16.37 11.23
C VAL A 246 7.53 -16.90 12.63
N ASP A 247 7.25 -16.11 13.66
CA ASP A 247 7.54 -16.43 15.07
C ASP A 247 8.98 -16.96 15.28
N GLY A 248 9.95 -16.36 14.58
CA GLY A 248 11.36 -16.75 14.63
C GLY A 248 11.76 -17.92 13.72
N VAL A 249 10.83 -18.58 13.02
CA VAL A 249 11.10 -19.62 12.03
C VAL A 249 11.32 -18.98 10.65
N GLU A 250 12.54 -19.09 10.10
CA GLU A 250 12.87 -18.54 8.77
C GLU A 250 12.25 -19.38 7.64
N LEU A 251 11.54 -18.71 6.73
CA LEU A 251 10.99 -19.34 5.54
C LEU A 251 12.08 -19.62 4.49
N PRO A 252 11.92 -20.67 3.66
CA PRO A 252 12.84 -20.93 2.56
C PRO A 252 13.00 -19.72 1.63
N ARG A 253 14.21 -19.55 1.07
CA ARG A 253 14.50 -18.49 0.10
C ARG A 253 13.54 -18.60 -1.09
N VAL A 254 13.08 -17.44 -1.54
CA VAL A 254 12.18 -17.31 -2.68
C VAL A 254 12.99 -17.44 -3.97
N ASP A 255 12.80 -18.55 -4.68
CA ASP A 255 13.54 -18.92 -5.90
C ASP A 255 12.69 -18.82 -7.19
N VAL A 256 11.49 -18.26 -7.08
CA VAL A 256 10.54 -18.12 -8.20
C VAL A 256 10.67 -16.75 -8.88
N ALA A 257 10.21 -16.68 -10.14
CA ALA A 257 10.30 -15.47 -10.95
C ALA A 257 9.51 -14.30 -10.34
N ALA A 258 10.12 -13.13 -10.32
CA ALA A 258 9.50 -11.92 -9.83
C ALA A 258 8.52 -11.30 -10.85
N PRO A 259 7.45 -10.61 -10.42
CA PRO A 259 7.01 -10.44 -9.04
C PRO A 259 6.37 -11.71 -8.48
N VAL A 260 6.46 -11.89 -7.16
CA VAL A 260 5.99 -13.08 -6.44
C VAL A 260 5.18 -12.71 -5.21
N THR A 261 4.11 -13.46 -4.95
CA THR A 261 3.29 -13.34 -3.74
C THR A 261 3.53 -14.53 -2.81
N ILE A 262 3.82 -14.26 -1.55
CA ILE A 262 3.77 -15.25 -0.47
C ILE A 262 2.47 -15.06 0.29
N ILE A 263 1.72 -16.13 0.50
CA ILE A 263 0.52 -16.14 1.34
C ILE A 263 0.80 -17.04 2.54
N LEU A 264 0.64 -16.47 3.73
CA LEU A 264 0.65 -17.20 5.00
C LEU A 264 -0.75 -17.14 5.57
N HIS A 265 -1.32 -18.29 5.90
CA HIS A 265 -2.63 -18.38 6.55
C HIS A 265 -2.61 -19.45 7.65
N THR A 266 -3.50 -19.29 8.61
CA THR A 266 -3.78 -20.29 9.65
C THR A 266 -4.81 -21.31 9.23
#